data_AF-A0A0F8V1M9-F1
#
_entry.id   AF-A0A0F8V1M9-F1
#
_cell.length_a   1.000
_cell.length_b   1.000
_cell.length_c   1.000
_cell.angle_alpha   90.00
_cell.angle_beta   90.00
_cell.angle_gamma   90.00
#
_symmetry.space_group_name_H-M   'P 1'
#
loop_
_entity.id
_entity.type
_entity.pdbx_description
1 polymer ?
#
loop_
_entity_poly.entity_id
_entity_poly.type
_entity_poly.pdbx_seq_one_letter_code
_entity_poly.pdbx_strand_id
1 'polypeptide(L)'
;MLERGLREDDVELERMYVLPTVQGQSWTLGKMADIFDALPDPAGEGEWEAEAEAHNGVDETETEAEQASTQATKAAKLAEYYEYRRTALRTQEWGGKRLLLAMIDKGMGGDGTVVYYVVQEGAVKPRQN
;
A
#
# COMPACT_ATOMS: atom_id res chain seq x y z
N MET A 1 -4.68 -11.69 4.51
CA MET A 1 -4.28 -11.03 5.78
C MET A 1 -5.08 -11.61 6.94
N LEU A 2 -6.38 -11.33 7.03
CA LEU A 2 -7.28 -11.91 8.04
C LEU A 2 -7.35 -13.44 8.00
N GLU A 3 -7.38 -14.05 6.81
CA GLU A 3 -7.38 -15.52 6.64
C GLU A 3 -6.12 -16.20 7.17
N ARG A 4 -5.02 -15.45 7.37
CA ARG A 4 -3.75 -15.96 7.94
C ARG A 4 -3.63 -15.67 9.44
N GLY A 5 -4.66 -15.08 10.06
CA GLY A 5 -4.68 -14.69 11.47
C GLY A 5 -3.75 -13.54 11.83
N LEU A 6 -3.39 -12.69 10.85
CA LEU A 6 -2.65 -11.44 11.07
C LEU A 6 -3.65 -10.28 11.19
N ARG A 7 -3.44 -9.42 12.18
CA ARG A 7 -4.17 -8.14 12.33
C ARG A 7 -3.59 -7.09 11.38
N GLU A 8 -4.33 -6.00 11.18
CA GLU A 8 -3.87 -4.89 10.35
C GLU A 8 -2.59 -4.25 10.89
N ASP A 9 -2.50 -4.10 12.21
CA ASP A 9 -1.34 -3.54 12.92
C ASP A 9 -0.08 -4.43 12.88
N ASP A 10 -0.22 -5.69 12.47
CA ASP A 10 0.88 -6.65 12.41
C ASP A 10 1.70 -6.54 11.13
N VAL A 11 1.18 -5.80 10.14
CA VAL A 11 1.79 -5.64 8.83
C VAL A 11 2.23 -4.20 8.67
N GLU A 12 3.42 -4.03 8.11
CA GLU A 12 3.96 -2.71 7.84
C GLU A 12 3.02 -1.89 6.94
N LEU A 13 2.83 -0.61 7.31
CA LEU A 13 2.02 0.32 6.53
C LEU A 13 2.56 0.41 5.10
N GLU A 14 1.66 0.22 4.14
CA GLU A 14 2.02 0.31 2.74
C GLU A 14 2.15 1.77 2.31
N ARG A 15 3.38 2.19 2.03
CA ARG A 15 3.65 3.52 1.47
C ARG A 15 3.13 3.57 0.03
N MET A 16 2.47 4.67 -0.32
CA MET A 16 1.94 4.91 -1.67
C MET A 16 2.44 6.24 -2.22
N TYR A 17 2.71 6.27 -3.52
CA TYR A 17 2.99 7.51 -4.24
C TYR A 17 1.70 8.31 -4.42
N VAL A 18 1.76 9.60 -4.12
CA VAL A 18 0.65 10.53 -4.33
C VAL A 18 1.01 11.47 -5.47
N LEU A 19 0.17 11.50 -6.50
CA LEU A 19 0.26 12.44 -7.60
C LEU A 19 -0.77 13.57 -7.37
N PRO A 20 -0.31 14.80 -7.03
CA PRO A 20 -1.21 15.94 -6.87
C PRO A 20 -1.70 16.44 -8.24
N THR A 21 -3.01 16.61 -8.37
CA THR A 21 -3.68 17.04 -9.60
C THR A 21 -4.77 18.05 -9.32
N VAL A 22 -5.18 18.76 -10.36
CA VAL A 22 -6.23 19.78 -10.30
C VAL A 22 -7.41 19.36 -11.16
N GLN A 23 -8.62 19.57 -10.65
CA GLN A 23 -9.84 19.37 -11.43
C GLN A 23 -9.81 20.21 -12.73
N GLY A 24 -10.12 19.57 -13.86
CA GLY A 24 -10.08 20.21 -15.18
C GLY A 24 -8.69 20.29 -15.81
N GLN A 25 -7.64 19.81 -15.14
CA GLN A 25 -6.32 19.63 -15.76
C GLN A 25 -6.41 18.62 -16.91
N SER A 26 -5.90 18.98 -18.08
CA SER A 26 -5.83 18.05 -19.21
C SER A 26 -4.76 16.99 -18.99
N TRP A 27 -5.13 15.74 -19.28
CA TRP A 27 -4.26 14.58 -19.19
C TRP A 27 -4.27 13.84 -20.52
N THR A 28 -3.08 13.58 -21.05
CA THR A 28 -2.91 12.65 -22.17
C THR A 28 -2.59 11.26 -21.61
N LEU A 29 -2.99 10.22 -22.34
CA LEU A 29 -2.66 8.84 -21.95
C LEU A 29 -1.14 8.62 -21.88
N GLY A 30 -0.39 9.23 -22.81
CA GLY A 30 1.08 9.17 -22.80
C GLY A 30 1.68 9.75 -21.53
N LYS A 31 1.24 10.95 -21.11
CA LYS A 31 1.71 11.55 -19.86
C LYS A 31 1.40 10.69 -18.63
N MET A 32 0.23 10.03 -18.61
CA MET A 32 -0.11 9.10 -17.53
C MET A 32 0.80 7.86 -17.56
N ALA A 33 1.06 7.30 -18.74
CA ALA A 33 1.96 6.16 -18.91
C ALA A 33 3.39 6.50 -18.45
N ASP A 34 3.92 7.66 -18.88
CA ASP A 34 5.26 8.13 -18.48
C ASP A 34 5.42 8.22 -16.96
N ILE A 35 4.36 8.63 -16.24
CA ILE A 35 4.37 8.67 -14.77
C ILE A 35 4.43 7.26 -14.18
N PHE A 36 3.65 6.33 -14.70
CA PHE A 36 3.66 4.93 -14.25
C PHE A 36 5.00 4.24 -14.55
N ASP A 37 5.60 4.53 -15.70
CA ASP A 37 6.92 4.01 -16.07
C ASP A 37 8.01 4.55 -15.14
N ALA A 38 7.90 5.82 -14.71
CA ALA A 38 8.82 6.46 -13.78
C ALA A 38 8.64 6.02 -12.31
N LEU A 39 7.53 5.36 -11.95
CA LEU A 39 7.39 4.79 -10.61
C LEU A 39 8.37 3.62 -10.44
N PRO A 40 8.99 3.47 -9.26
CA PRO A 40 9.88 2.33 -9.01
C PRO A 40 9.10 1.03 -9.02
N ASP A 41 9.80 -0.06 -9.34
CA ASP A 41 9.20 -1.39 -9.38
C ASP A 41 8.91 -1.83 -7.93
N PRO A 42 7.66 -2.15 -7.55
CA PRO A 42 7.38 -2.65 -6.22
C PRO A 42 8.09 -3.99 -5.91
N ALA A 43 8.56 -4.72 -6.94
CA ALA A 43 9.34 -5.95 -6.78
C ALA A 43 10.86 -5.73 -6.69
N GLY A 44 11.36 -4.59 -7.19
CA GLY A 44 12.77 -4.24 -7.23
C GLY A 44 13.03 -2.97 -6.44
N GLU A 45 13.86 -3.04 -5.40
CA GLU A 45 14.24 -1.94 -4.51
C GLU A 45 13.41 -1.88 -3.21
N GLY A 46 13.61 -2.90 -2.38
CA GLY A 46 13.37 -2.83 -0.93
C GLY A 46 14.43 -1.99 -0.20
N GLU A 47 14.70 -0.77 -0.68
CA GLU A 47 15.63 0.18 -0.04
C GLU A 47 14.97 1.56 0.08
N TRP A 48 13.75 1.59 0.59
CA TRP A 48 13.33 2.74 1.36
C TRP A 48 13.71 2.43 2.79
N GLU A 49 14.79 3.08 3.23
CA GLU A 49 15.37 2.98 4.57
C GLU A 49 14.26 2.83 5.61
N ALA A 50 14.33 1.73 6.36
CA ALA A 50 13.51 1.43 7.51
C ALA A 50 13.84 2.37 8.68
N GLU A 51 13.80 3.68 8.44
CA GLU A 51 13.77 4.71 9.47
C GLU A 51 12.33 5.21 9.59
N ALA A 52 11.50 4.40 10.24
CA ALA A 52 10.27 4.88 10.87
C ALA A 52 9.94 3.89 12.00
N GLU A 53 10.57 4.19 13.14
CA GLU A 53 10.04 4.04 14.48
C GLU A 53 9.03 2.90 14.68
N ALA A 54 9.50 1.88 15.39
CA ALA A 54 8.64 0.90 16.05
C ALA A 54 7.64 1.64 16.94
N HIS A 55 6.47 1.96 16.39
CA HIS A 55 5.32 2.37 17.17
C HIS A 55 4.83 1.10 17.88
N ASN A 56 5.42 0.83 19.05
CA ASN A 56 4.94 -0.19 19.97
C ASN A 56 3.50 0.18 20.35
N GLY A 57 2.53 -0.40 19.65
CA GLY A 57 1.18 -0.54 20.14
C GLY A 57 1.22 -1.46 21.34
N VAL A 58 1.37 -0.87 22.52
CA VAL A 58 1.31 -1.56 23.80
C VAL A 58 -0.15 -1.98 24.01
N ASP A 59 -0.45 -3.25 23.73
CA ASP A 59 -1.67 -3.91 24.23
C ASP A 59 -1.25 -4.79 25.42
N GLU A 60 -1.36 -4.21 26.61
CA GLU A 60 -1.07 -4.86 27.89
C GLU A 60 -2.21 -5.79 28.27
N THR A 61 -2.05 -7.10 28.01
CA THR A 61 -2.41 -8.18 28.94
C THR A 61 -2.08 -9.53 28.30
N GLU A 62 -0.91 -10.10 28.58
CA GLU A 62 -0.67 -11.56 28.56
C GLU A 62 0.75 -11.86 29.06
N THR A 63 0.94 -13.01 29.72
CA THR A 63 2.16 -13.37 30.47
C THR A 63 3.38 -13.59 29.55
N GLU A 64 4.57 -13.18 29.98
CA GLU A 64 5.83 -13.13 29.20
C GLU A 64 6.22 -14.42 28.46
N ALA A 65 5.82 -15.60 28.96
CA ALA A 65 6.14 -16.89 28.33
C ALA A 65 5.20 -17.27 27.16
N GLU A 66 3.93 -16.85 27.21
CA GLU A 66 2.95 -17.07 26.13
C GLU A 66 3.17 -16.08 24.97
N GLN A 67 3.66 -14.88 25.29
CA GLN A 67 4.05 -13.87 24.31
C GLN A 67 5.20 -14.34 23.41
N ALA A 68 6.24 -14.97 23.96
CA ALA A 68 7.40 -15.42 23.16
C ALA A 68 7.03 -16.50 22.11
N SER A 69 6.18 -17.46 22.48
CA SER A 69 5.73 -18.53 21.57
C SER A 69 4.73 -18.03 20.52
N THR A 70 3.81 -17.14 20.91
CA THR A 70 2.85 -16.51 20.00
C THR A 70 3.55 -15.54 19.04
N GLN A 71 4.56 -14.81 19.51
CA GLN A 71 5.36 -13.89 18.69
C GLN A 71 6.22 -14.63 17.66
N ALA A 72 6.80 -15.78 18.01
CA ALA A 72 7.56 -16.60 17.07
C ALA A 72 6.66 -17.16 15.94
N THR A 73 5.46 -17.65 16.27
CA THR A 73 4.50 -18.13 15.26
C THR A 73 3.95 -16.99 14.39
N LYS A 74 3.75 -15.81 14.96
CA LYS A 74 3.37 -14.58 14.25
C LYS A 74 4.46 -14.13 13.28
N ALA A 75 5.72 -14.12 13.70
CA ALA A 75 6.85 -13.76 12.85
C ALA A 75 6.98 -14.70 11.64
N ALA A 76 6.79 -16.02 11.84
CA ALA A 76 6.79 -16.98 10.75
C ALA A 76 5.66 -16.74 9.74
N LYS A 77 4.43 -16.48 10.23
CA LYS A 77 3.28 -16.14 9.37
C LYS A 77 3.49 -14.82 8.60
N LEU A 78 4.13 -13.85 9.23
CA LEU A 78 4.44 -12.57 8.63
C LEU A 78 5.50 -12.72 7.51
N ALA A 79 6.55 -13.50 7.75
CA ALA A 79 7.55 -13.83 6.73
C ALA A 79 6.91 -14.51 5.51
N GLU A 80 6.06 -15.52 5.74
CA GLU A 80 5.34 -16.21 4.66
C GLU A 80 4.40 -15.27 3.90
N TYR A 81 3.72 -14.36 4.60
CA TYR A 81 2.87 -13.33 3.97
C TYR A 81 3.68 -12.40 3.06
N TYR A 82 4.86 -11.94 3.49
CA TYR A 82 5.71 -11.08 2.67
C TYR A 82 6.32 -11.82 1.46
N GLU A 83 6.65 -13.10 1.59
CA GLU A 83 7.09 -13.92 0.45
C GLU A 83 5.98 -14.14 -0.58
N TYR A 84 4.77 -14.43 -0.10
CA TYR A 84 3.59 -14.51 -0.96
C TYR A 84 3.34 -13.18 -1.67
N ARG A 85 3.39 -12.06 -0.95
CA ARG A 85 3.22 -10.71 -1.51
C ARG A 85 4.28 -10.39 -2.55
N ARG A 86 5.55 -10.69 -2.29
CA ARG A 86 6.65 -10.50 -3.27
C ARG A 86 6.44 -11.33 -4.52
N THR A 87 5.95 -12.56 -4.37
CA THR A 87 5.62 -13.43 -5.49
C THR A 87 4.45 -12.87 -6.30
N ALA A 88 3.38 -12.43 -5.64
CA ALA A 88 2.21 -11.83 -6.27
C ALA A 88 2.53 -10.52 -7.01
N LEU A 89 3.43 -9.69 -6.48
CA LEU A 89 3.93 -8.48 -7.16
C LEU A 89 4.71 -8.84 -8.43
N ARG A 90 5.60 -9.83 -8.35
CA ARG A 90 6.38 -10.30 -9.50
C ARG A 90 5.52 -10.95 -10.58
N THR A 91 4.47 -11.69 -10.20
CA THR A 91 3.55 -12.33 -11.16
C THR A 91 2.47 -11.37 -11.67
N GLN A 92 2.38 -10.15 -11.11
CA GLN A 92 1.37 -9.15 -11.41
C GLN A 92 -0.09 -9.65 -11.28
N GLU A 93 -0.31 -10.77 -10.60
CA GLU A 93 -1.62 -11.41 -10.45
C GLU A 93 -2.62 -10.55 -9.65
N TRP A 94 -2.09 -9.68 -8.78
CA TRP A 94 -2.86 -8.81 -7.87
C TRP A 94 -2.72 -7.32 -8.20
N GLY A 95 -2.21 -7.00 -9.40
CA GLY A 95 -1.89 -5.64 -9.83
C GLY A 95 -0.42 -5.29 -9.63
N GLY A 96 0.09 -4.43 -10.52
CA GLY A 96 1.47 -3.98 -10.53
C GLY A 96 1.66 -2.67 -9.76
N LYS A 97 2.27 -1.69 -10.42
CA LYS A 97 2.49 -0.36 -9.84
C LYS A 97 1.15 0.30 -9.51
N ARG A 98 1.12 1.08 -8.42
CA ARG A 98 -0.07 1.81 -7.98
C ARG A 98 0.29 3.19 -7.45
N LEU A 99 -0.61 4.14 -7.68
CA LEU A 99 -0.50 5.50 -7.16
C LEU A 99 -1.87 6.03 -6.73
N LEU A 100 -1.85 7.03 -5.85
CA LEU A 100 -3.01 7.82 -5.47
C LEU A 100 -3.02 9.11 -6.28
N LEU A 101 -4.07 9.31 -7.07
CA LEU A 101 -4.32 10.59 -7.73
C LEU A 101 -5.09 11.48 -6.75
N ALA A 102 -4.41 12.48 -6.19
CA ALA A 102 -5.01 13.45 -5.27
C ALA A 102 -5.48 14.66 -6.07
N MET A 103 -6.79 14.79 -6.29
CA MET A 103 -7.38 15.87 -7.06
C MET A 103 -7.97 16.94 -6.14
N ILE A 104 -7.58 18.20 -6.37
CA ILE A 104 -8.18 19.37 -5.73
C ILE A 104 -9.08 20.12 -6.70
N ASP A 105 -10.23 20.59 -6.21
CA ASP A 105 -11.06 21.54 -6.94
C ASP A 105 -10.55 22.98 -6.70
N LYS A 106 -10.21 23.69 -7.78
CA LYS A 106 -9.75 25.09 -7.76
C LYS A 106 -10.83 26.08 -8.24
N GLY A 107 -12.08 25.65 -8.39
CA GLY A 107 -13.21 26.52 -8.70
C GLY A 107 -13.37 27.70 -7.71
N MET A 108 -14.24 28.67 -8.05
CA MET A 108 -14.47 29.86 -7.22
C MET A 108 -14.91 29.48 -5.80
N GLY A 109 -13.96 29.45 -4.87
CA GLY A 109 -14.19 29.15 -3.46
C GLY A 109 -13.92 27.70 -3.03
N GLY A 110 -13.04 26.95 -3.73
CA GLY A 110 -12.66 25.58 -3.40
C GLY A 110 -12.57 25.34 -1.89
N ASP A 111 -13.37 24.40 -1.39
CA ASP A 111 -13.63 24.14 0.03
C ASP A 111 -12.52 23.35 0.74
N GLY A 112 -11.37 23.17 0.07
CA GLY A 112 -10.26 22.36 0.56
C GLY A 112 -10.48 20.85 0.39
N THR A 113 -11.53 20.42 -0.31
CA THR A 113 -11.77 19.00 -0.58
C THR A 113 -10.68 18.43 -1.49
N VAL A 114 -10.12 17.30 -1.05
CA VAL A 114 -9.20 16.47 -1.84
C VAL A 114 -9.89 15.14 -2.13
N VAL A 115 -10.02 14.79 -3.41
CA VAL A 115 -10.53 13.48 -3.84
C VAL A 115 -9.36 12.59 -4.21
N TYR A 116 -9.29 11.40 -3.62
CA TYR A 116 -8.27 10.41 -3.92
C TYR A 116 -8.84 9.32 -4.83
N TYR A 117 -8.22 9.13 -6.00
CA TYR A 117 -8.47 7.98 -6.86
C TYR A 117 -7.29 7.02 -6.79
N VAL A 118 -7.58 5.74 -6.56
CA VAL A 118 -6.56 4.68 -6.68
C VAL A 118 -6.40 4.34 -8.16
N VAL A 119 -5.19 4.54 -8.69
CA VAL A 119 -4.85 4.16 -10.06
C VAL A 119 -3.84 3.03 -9.98
N GLN A 120 -4.14 1.92 -10.65
CA GLN A 120 -3.30 0.72 -10.62
C GLN A 120 -3.05 0.19 -12.02
N GLU A 121 -1.87 -0.40 -12.19
CA GLU A 121 -1.51 -1.18 -13.37
C GLU A 121 -2.11 -2.59 -13.29
N GLY A 122 -2.68 -3.06 -14.38
CA GLY A 122 -3.22 -4.42 -14.52
C GLY A 122 -4.72 -4.55 -14.24
N ALA A 123 -5.18 -5.79 -14.18
CA ALA A 123 -6.61 -6.10 -14.06
C ALA A 123 -7.13 -5.79 -12.66
N VAL A 124 -8.16 -4.94 -12.57
CA VAL A 124 -8.91 -4.73 -11.32
C VAL A 124 -9.84 -5.93 -11.13
N LYS A 125 -9.82 -6.56 -9.94
CA LYS A 125 -10.79 -7.60 -9.61
C LYS A 125 -12.21 -7.04 -9.81
N PRO A 126 -13.06 -7.65 -10.66
CA PRO A 126 -14.42 -7.17 -10.84
C PRO A 126 -15.14 -7.23 -9.50
N ARG A 127 -15.65 -6.09 -9.03
CA ARG A 127 -16.51 -6.07 -7.86
C ARG A 127 -17.81 -6.75 -8.26
N GLN A 128 -18.13 -7.88 -7.63
CA GLN A 128 -19.49 -8.40 -7.67
C GLN A 128 -20.34 -7.39 -6.91
N ASN A 129 -21.21 -6.69 -7.64
CA ASN A 129 -22.29 -5.88 -7.09
C ASN A 129 -23.48 -6.77 -6.75
#